data_AF-A0A359ILE6-F1
#
_entry.id   AF-A0A359ILE6-F1
#
_cell.length_a   1.000
_cell.length_b   1.000
_cell.length_c   1.000
_cell.angle_alpha   90.00
_cell.angle_beta   90.00
_cell.angle_gamma   90.00
#
_symmetry.space_group_name_H-M   'P 1'
#
loop_
_entity.id
_entity.type
_entity.pdbx_description
1 polymer ?
#
loop_
_entity_poly.entity_id
_entity_poly.type
_entity_poly.pdbx_seq_one_letter_code
_entity_poly.pdbx_strand_id
1 'polypeptide(L)'
;MTRRDLELEEKEFSVEYIIENGLDKSAYGFVYITTNLVNGKKYIGQRMFNKGWERYLGSGILLKYSIKKYGKNNFSKKITAITYSKNELDDLEIKFIKDYCAVENNNYYNISHGGINFFSNIGKHFSEEHKLKLSIANKRGNGINHFNYGKKASAETKAKMSVKKRNISEQTRRKLSEAGKKKIFSYETRKKMSESHRGSKNYNYGKRCSDETKQKLREINIGKKH
;
A
#
# COMPACT_ATOMS: atom_id res chain seq x y z
N MET A 1 -20.87 -19.77 11.19
CA MET A 1 -21.24 -19.20 12.51
C MET A 1 -22.44 -18.31 12.24
N THR A 2 -23.65 -18.72 12.64
CA THR A 2 -24.74 -17.78 12.94
C THR A 2 -25.83 -18.29 13.94
N ARG A 3 -26.06 -17.62 15.09
CA ARG A 3 -27.34 -17.05 15.61
C ARG A 3 -27.05 -15.77 16.47
N ARG A 4 -27.32 -14.54 15.96
CA ARG A 4 -26.64 -13.23 16.30
C ARG A 4 -25.35 -13.41 17.13
N ASP A 5 -24.22 -13.65 16.50
CA ASP A 5 -23.58 -14.95 16.78
C ASP A 5 -22.16 -14.84 17.32
N LEU A 6 -21.83 -15.16 18.56
CA LEU A 6 -22.60 -15.28 19.77
C LEU A 6 -22.54 -13.87 20.45
N GLU A 7 -23.68 -13.36 20.95
CA GLU A 7 -24.19 -11.98 20.88
C GLU A 7 -23.28 -10.81 21.31
N LEU A 8 -22.51 -10.25 20.37
CA LEU A 8 -21.58 -9.12 20.60
C LEU A 8 -20.58 -9.37 21.77
N GLU A 9 -20.33 -10.65 22.08
CA GLU A 9 -19.70 -11.16 23.30
C GLU A 9 -18.21 -10.84 23.37
N GLU A 10 -17.71 -9.84 24.08
CA GLU A 10 -18.10 -9.36 25.40
C GLU A 10 -18.23 -7.81 25.38
N LYS A 11 -19.44 -7.31 25.04
CA LYS A 11 -19.76 -5.92 24.66
C LYS A 11 -19.07 -4.81 25.46
N GLU A 12 -18.37 -3.95 24.74
CA GLU A 12 -18.27 -2.53 25.10
C GLU A 12 -18.42 -1.65 23.83
N PHE A 13 -19.53 -0.92 23.70
CA PHE A 13 -19.69 0.17 22.72
C PHE A 13 -20.25 1.42 23.43
N SER A 14 -19.51 2.00 24.36
CA SER A 14 -20.08 3.04 25.23
C SER A 14 -19.84 4.47 24.75
N VAL A 15 -20.80 5.08 24.08
CA VAL A 15 -21.38 6.29 24.67
C VAL A 15 -22.74 5.84 25.20
N GLU A 16 -22.68 5.29 26.40
CA GLU A 16 -23.63 4.37 27.05
C GLU A 16 -24.54 3.67 26.04
N TYR A 17 -23.88 2.73 25.41
CA TYR A 17 -24.33 1.78 24.41
C TYR A 17 -25.09 2.40 23.22
N ILE A 18 -24.40 3.41 22.68
CA ILE A 18 -24.78 4.29 21.57
C ILE A 18 -26.17 4.87 21.81
N ILE A 19 -26.32 5.28 23.07
CA ILE A 19 -27.56 5.70 23.72
C ILE A 19 -28.56 4.56 23.63
N GLU A 20 -28.17 3.48 24.32
CA GLU A 20 -28.88 2.24 24.56
C GLU A 20 -29.89 1.85 23.48
N ASN A 21 -29.36 1.80 22.26
CA ASN A 21 -29.95 1.13 21.11
C ASN A 21 -31.01 1.89 20.32
N GLY A 22 -31.14 3.20 20.55
CA GLY A 22 -31.63 4.09 19.50
C GLY A 22 -30.61 4.33 18.38
N LEU A 23 -29.34 3.91 18.58
CA LEU A 23 -28.17 3.90 17.67
C LEU A 23 -28.12 5.10 16.71
N ASP A 24 -28.37 6.26 17.34
CA ASP A 24 -28.20 7.63 16.90
C ASP A 24 -28.40 7.93 15.39
N LYS A 25 -29.65 7.82 14.95
CA LYS A 25 -30.16 8.08 13.59
C LYS A 25 -29.68 9.37 12.90
N SER A 26 -29.24 10.38 13.66
CA SER A 26 -28.72 11.65 13.15
C SER A 26 -27.20 11.80 13.29
N ALA A 27 -26.51 10.86 13.92
CA ALA A 27 -25.09 10.93 14.12
C ALA A 27 -24.32 10.69 12.84
N TYR A 28 -23.22 11.43 12.71
CA TYR A 28 -22.29 11.29 11.61
C TYR A 28 -21.28 10.17 11.87
N GLY A 29 -20.75 10.11 13.09
CA GLY A 29 -19.72 9.14 13.45
C GLY A 29 -19.34 9.22 14.91
N PHE A 30 -18.22 8.59 15.23
CA PHE A 30 -17.75 8.44 16.59
C PHE A 30 -16.23 8.36 16.67
N VAL A 31 -15.70 8.83 17.79
CA VAL A 31 -14.30 8.60 18.20
C VAL A 31 -14.27 7.33 19.07
N TYR A 32 -13.24 6.51 18.89
CA TYR A 32 -13.05 5.27 19.63
C TYR A 32 -11.58 5.05 20.02
N ILE A 33 -11.41 4.18 21.02
CA ILE A 33 -10.12 3.64 21.44
C ILE A 33 -10.14 2.13 21.20
N THR A 34 -9.18 1.64 20.40
CA THR A 34 -8.93 0.22 20.21
C THR A 34 -7.76 -0.22 21.06
N THR A 35 -7.95 -1.22 21.91
CA THR A 35 -6.93 -1.75 22.82
C THR A 35 -6.50 -3.14 22.37
N ASN A 36 -5.19 -3.37 22.27
CA ASN A 36 -4.63 -4.71 22.11
C ASN A 36 -4.57 -5.38 23.49
N LEU A 37 -5.29 -6.48 23.66
CA LEU A 37 -5.42 -7.20 24.93
C LEU A 37 -4.15 -7.99 25.30
N VAL A 38 -3.28 -8.28 24.34
CA VAL A 38 -2.02 -9.00 24.56
C VAL A 38 -0.94 -8.12 25.15
N ASN A 39 -0.92 -6.82 24.82
CA ASN A 39 0.18 -5.92 25.21
C ASN A 39 -0.26 -4.56 25.75
N GLY A 40 -1.56 -4.33 25.91
CA GLY A 40 -2.13 -3.09 26.44
C GLY A 40 -2.00 -1.86 25.53
N LYS A 41 -1.39 -1.98 24.34
CA LYS A 41 -1.24 -0.84 23.43
C LYS A 41 -2.58 -0.39 22.86
N LYS A 42 -2.73 0.93 22.70
CA LYS A 42 -3.99 1.58 22.33
C LYS A 42 -3.90 2.25 20.96
N TYR A 43 -5.04 2.51 20.36
CA TYR A 43 -5.17 3.29 19.14
C TYR A 43 -6.39 4.18 19.25
N ILE A 44 -6.22 5.47 19.03
CA ILE A 44 -7.32 6.43 18.95
C ILE A 44 -7.67 6.64 17.49
N GLY A 45 -8.94 6.56 17.13
CA GLY A 45 -9.35 6.92 15.78
C GLY A 45 -10.82 7.25 15.67
N GLN A 46 -11.22 7.65 14.48
CA GLN A 46 -12.61 7.98 14.16
C GLN A 46 -13.24 7.03 13.13
N ARG A 47 -14.57 6.94 13.15
CA ARG A 47 -15.34 6.16 12.18
C ARG A 47 -16.75 6.72 12.00
N MET A 48 -17.24 6.74 10.77
CA MET A 48 -18.63 7.06 10.46
C MET A 48 -19.57 5.90 10.82
N PHE A 49 -20.80 6.20 11.22
CA PHE A 49 -21.87 5.21 11.36
C PHE A 49 -22.34 4.73 9.97
N ASN A 50 -21.69 3.68 9.45
CA ASN A 50 -22.03 3.04 8.18
C ASN A 50 -21.88 1.52 8.27
N LYS A 51 -22.32 0.79 7.24
CA LYS A 51 -22.32 -0.68 7.25
C LYS A 51 -20.98 -1.27 7.71
N GLY A 52 -21.01 -2.06 8.78
CA GLY A 52 -19.84 -2.76 9.31
C GLY A 52 -18.98 -1.96 10.28
N TRP A 53 -19.47 -0.81 10.78
CA TRP A 53 -18.79 -0.03 11.83
C TRP A 53 -18.59 -0.85 13.11
N GLU A 54 -19.46 -1.80 13.40
CA GLU A 54 -19.46 -2.65 14.60
C GLU A 54 -18.15 -3.44 14.66
N ARG A 55 -17.76 -4.03 13.53
CA ARG A 55 -16.58 -4.90 13.37
C ARG A 55 -15.30 -4.13 13.05
N TYR A 56 -15.40 -2.82 12.88
CA TYR A 56 -14.27 -1.98 12.53
C TYR A 56 -13.39 -1.73 13.76
N LEU A 57 -12.10 -2.03 13.67
CA LEU A 57 -11.12 -1.83 14.75
C LEU A 57 -10.19 -0.64 14.52
N GLY A 58 -10.07 -0.14 13.29
CA GLY A 58 -9.31 1.07 12.99
C GLY A 58 -8.56 1.08 11.67
N SER A 59 -8.16 2.29 11.25
CA SER A 59 -7.48 2.54 9.96
C SER A 59 -5.96 2.54 10.08
N GLY A 60 -5.42 2.74 11.29
CA GLY A 60 -4.00 2.90 11.59
C GLY A 60 -3.13 1.77 11.02
N ILE A 61 -2.01 2.13 10.40
CA ILE A 61 -1.10 1.18 9.74
C ILE A 61 -0.49 0.22 10.78
N LEU A 62 0.06 0.75 11.88
CA LEU A 62 0.65 -0.06 12.94
C LEU A 62 -0.39 -0.94 13.63
N LEU A 63 -1.60 -0.42 13.83
CA LEU A 63 -2.71 -1.20 14.36
C LEU A 63 -3.04 -2.39 13.43
N LYS A 64 -3.16 -2.17 12.12
CA LYS A 64 -3.46 -3.24 11.15
C LYS A 64 -2.40 -4.34 11.15
N TYR A 65 -1.12 -3.99 11.27
CA TYR A 65 -0.06 -4.98 11.44
C TYR A 65 -0.20 -5.75 12.75
N SER A 66 -0.52 -5.06 13.84
CA SER A 66 -0.77 -5.68 15.14
C SER A 66 -1.96 -6.64 15.08
N ILE A 67 -3.07 -6.26 14.44
CA ILE A 67 -4.24 -7.12 14.24
C ILE A 67 -3.89 -8.36 13.42
N LYS A 68 -3.07 -8.22 12.38
CA LYS A 68 -2.58 -9.37 11.60
C LYS A 68 -1.71 -10.31 12.43
N LYS A 69 -0.89 -9.75 13.32
CA LYS A 69 0.04 -10.51 14.17
C LYS A 69 -0.67 -11.27 15.28
N TYR A 70 -1.54 -10.60 16.03
CA TYR A 70 -2.16 -11.16 17.22
C TYR A 70 -3.56 -11.72 16.98
N GLY A 71 -4.18 -11.46 15.82
CA GLY A 71 -5.55 -11.88 15.53
C GLY A 71 -6.59 -10.91 16.11
N LYS A 72 -7.76 -10.83 15.46
CA LYS A 72 -8.80 -9.85 15.79
C LYS A 72 -9.41 -10.03 17.19
N ASN A 73 -9.47 -11.27 17.67
CA ASN A 73 -10.07 -11.60 18.97
C ASN A 73 -9.24 -11.06 20.15
N ASN A 74 -8.00 -10.63 19.89
CA ASN A 74 -7.10 -10.03 20.88
C ASN A 74 -7.19 -8.49 20.90
N PHE A 75 -8.28 -7.92 20.39
CA PHE A 75 -8.50 -6.48 20.37
C PHE A 75 -9.92 -6.17 20.83
N SER A 76 -10.04 -5.17 21.69
CA SER A 76 -11.32 -4.56 22.07
C SER A 76 -11.40 -3.13 21.53
N LYS A 77 -12.61 -2.66 21.25
CA LYS A 77 -12.88 -1.27 20.84
C LYS A 77 -13.90 -0.67 21.78
N LYS A 78 -13.59 0.50 22.34
CA LYS A 78 -14.49 1.32 23.15
C LYS A 78 -14.78 2.63 22.43
N ILE A 79 -16.04 2.94 22.19
CA ILE A 79 -16.44 4.26 21.69
C ILE A 79 -16.27 5.27 22.85
N THR A 80 -15.83 6.48 22.55
CA THR A 80 -15.56 7.52 23.56
C THR A 80 -16.36 8.79 23.35
N ALA A 81 -16.83 9.03 22.11
CA ALA A 81 -17.70 10.16 21.79
C ALA A 81 -18.48 9.90 20.50
N ILE A 82 -19.70 10.40 20.44
CA ILE A 82 -20.57 10.46 19.25
C ILE A 82 -20.56 11.90 18.73
N THR A 83 -20.52 12.07 17.41
CA THR A 83 -20.57 13.39 16.78
C THR A 83 -21.61 13.44 15.67
N TYR A 84 -22.13 14.63 15.40
CA TYR A 84 -23.24 14.85 14.46
C TYR A 84 -22.79 15.55 13.17
N SER A 85 -21.51 15.91 13.08
CA SER A 85 -20.92 16.45 11.86
C SER A 85 -19.51 15.93 11.61
N LYS A 86 -19.06 16.05 10.36
CA LYS A 86 -17.70 15.71 9.97
C LYS A 86 -16.65 16.56 10.68
N ASN A 87 -16.85 17.87 10.74
CA ASN A 87 -15.87 18.79 11.33
C ASN A 87 -15.71 18.48 12.83
N GLU A 88 -16.82 18.28 13.52
CA GLU A 88 -16.81 17.87 14.93
C GLU A 88 -16.09 16.52 15.12
N LEU A 89 -16.32 15.55 14.23
CA LEU A 89 -15.61 14.27 14.28
C LEU A 89 -14.09 14.44 14.15
N ASP A 90 -13.66 15.18 13.12
CA ASP A 90 -12.26 15.43 12.81
C ASP A 90 -11.58 16.21 13.96
N ASP A 91 -12.21 17.27 14.47
CA ASP A 91 -11.69 18.09 15.58
C ASP A 91 -11.56 17.28 16.87
N LEU A 92 -12.55 16.42 17.15
CA LEU A 92 -12.55 15.59 18.35
C LEU A 92 -11.49 14.48 18.27
N GLU A 93 -11.29 13.85 17.11
CA GLU A 93 -10.17 12.90 16.91
C GLU A 93 -8.82 13.57 17.19
N ILE A 94 -8.59 14.76 16.62
CA ILE A 94 -7.35 15.53 16.82
C ILE A 94 -7.16 15.85 18.30
N LYS A 95 -8.22 16.33 18.96
CA LYS A 95 -8.20 16.64 20.39
C LYS A 95 -7.85 15.41 21.22
N PHE A 96 -8.52 14.28 21.03
CA PHE A 96 -8.22 13.05 21.77
C PHE A 96 -6.78 12.57 21.52
N ILE A 97 -6.28 12.59 20.27
CA ILE A 97 -4.90 12.18 19.99
C ILE A 97 -3.90 13.07 20.73
N LYS A 98 -4.16 14.38 20.79
CA LYS A 98 -3.33 15.35 21.50
C LYS A 98 -3.39 15.17 23.01
N ASP A 99 -4.59 15.07 23.58
CA ASP A 99 -4.80 14.96 25.03
C ASP A 99 -4.18 13.69 25.62
N TYR A 100 -4.16 12.60 24.84
CA TYR A 100 -3.52 11.34 25.24
C TYR A 100 -2.04 11.22 24.82
N CYS A 101 -1.46 12.26 24.20
CA CYS A 101 -0.10 12.24 23.62
C CYS A 101 0.14 10.97 22.77
N ALA A 102 -0.86 10.56 21.98
CA ALA A 102 -0.88 9.23 21.37
C ALA A 102 0.14 9.06 20.23
N VAL A 103 0.74 10.14 19.73
CA VAL A 103 1.79 10.08 18.70
C VAL A 103 3.16 9.87 19.34
N GLU A 104 3.40 10.53 20.47
CA GLU A 104 4.66 10.51 21.21
C GLU A 104 4.78 9.28 22.11
N ASN A 105 3.64 8.71 22.49
CA ASN A 105 3.59 7.62 23.45
C ASN A 105 3.72 6.25 22.76
N ASN A 106 4.79 5.51 23.09
CA ASN A 106 5.05 4.16 22.59
C ASN A 106 3.97 3.11 22.91
N ASN A 107 3.07 3.43 23.86
CA ASN A 107 1.90 2.62 24.18
C ASN A 107 0.75 2.83 23.20
N TYR A 108 0.88 3.73 22.22
CA TYR A 108 -0.13 3.97 21.19
C TYR A 108 0.35 3.56 19.80
N TYR A 109 -0.60 3.20 18.93
CA TYR A 109 -0.36 2.86 17.53
C TYR A 109 -0.52 4.06 16.58
N ASN A 110 -0.85 5.25 17.11
CA ASN A 110 -1.03 6.47 16.33
C ASN A 110 0.33 6.97 15.80
N ILE A 111 0.34 7.42 14.53
CA ILE A 111 1.55 7.90 13.83
C ILE A 111 1.40 9.39 13.47
N SER A 112 0.18 9.92 13.57
CA SER A 112 -0.19 11.27 13.16
C SER A 112 -1.20 11.82 14.16
N HIS A 113 -1.21 13.15 14.33
CA HIS A 113 -2.08 13.89 15.24
C HIS A 113 -3.57 13.93 14.82
N GLY A 114 -4.02 13.05 13.91
CA GLY A 114 -5.36 13.13 13.30
C GLY A 114 -5.39 13.97 12.01
N GLY A 115 -6.59 14.14 11.43
CA GLY A 115 -6.86 15.01 10.27
C GLY A 115 -6.30 14.56 8.90
N ILE A 116 -5.33 13.64 8.89
CA ILE A 116 -4.68 13.15 7.66
C ILE A 116 -5.33 11.82 7.24
N ASN A 117 -6.35 11.89 6.40
CA ASN A 117 -6.85 10.72 5.68
C ASN A 117 -5.80 10.25 4.66
N PHE A 118 -4.86 9.39 5.07
CA PHE A 118 -3.81 8.84 4.21
C PHE A 118 -4.39 8.16 2.94
N PHE A 119 -5.59 7.58 3.06
CA PHE A 119 -6.34 6.97 1.94
C PHE A 119 -7.12 7.98 1.09
N SER A 120 -7.40 9.18 1.58
CA SER A 120 -8.05 10.21 0.75
C SER A 120 -7.11 10.78 -0.33
N ASN A 121 -5.82 10.44 -0.27
CA ASN A 121 -4.84 10.74 -1.31
C ASN A 121 -4.72 9.63 -2.37
N ILE A 122 -5.42 8.50 -2.23
CA ILE A 122 -5.52 7.52 -3.32
C ILE A 122 -6.37 8.16 -4.43
N GLY A 123 -5.70 8.60 -5.49
CA GLY A 123 -6.33 9.26 -6.64
C GLY A 123 -6.36 10.79 -6.58
N LYS A 124 -5.91 11.44 -5.49
CA LYS A 124 -5.72 12.90 -5.50
C LYS A 124 -4.37 13.26 -6.10
N HIS A 125 -4.37 14.22 -7.02
CA HIS A 125 -3.14 14.83 -7.51
C HIS A 125 -2.49 15.62 -6.37
N PHE A 126 -1.27 15.26 -6.00
CA PHE A 126 -0.45 16.10 -5.13
C PHE A 126 -0.31 17.51 -5.74
N SER A 127 -0.24 18.54 -4.89
CA SER A 127 0.12 19.88 -5.34
C SER A 127 1.47 19.84 -6.06
N GLU A 128 1.69 20.75 -7.02
CA GLU A 128 2.97 20.84 -7.74
C GLU A 128 4.15 21.01 -6.77
N GLU A 129 3.95 21.76 -5.68
CA GLU A 129 4.95 21.92 -4.63
C GLU A 129 5.29 20.59 -3.93
N HIS A 130 4.29 19.77 -3.61
CA HIS A 130 4.52 18.48 -2.96
C HIS A 130 5.17 17.46 -3.93
N LYS A 131 4.78 17.47 -5.21
CA LYS A 131 5.47 16.69 -6.25
C LYS A 131 6.93 17.10 -6.38
N LEU A 132 7.21 18.41 -6.31
CA LEU A 132 8.57 18.94 -6.37
C LEU A 132 9.40 18.49 -5.17
N LYS A 133 8.86 18.58 -3.95
CA LYS A 133 9.52 18.09 -2.72
C LYS A 133 9.85 16.60 -2.80
N LEU A 134 8.90 15.77 -3.24
CA LEU A 134 9.11 14.34 -3.48
C LEU A 134 10.15 14.08 -4.57
N SER A 135 10.13 14.84 -5.66
CA SER A 135 11.12 14.75 -6.75
C SER A 135 12.54 15.07 -6.25
N ILE A 136 12.69 16.13 -5.47
CA ILE A 136 13.97 16.54 -4.86
C ILE A 136 14.47 15.45 -3.90
N ALA A 137 13.59 14.91 -3.05
CA ALA A 137 13.94 13.86 -2.11
C ALA A 137 14.39 12.57 -2.83
N ASN A 138 13.68 12.13 -3.86
CA ASN A 138 14.02 10.92 -4.61
C ASN A 138 15.32 11.04 -5.42
N LYS A 139 15.69 12.25 -5.85
CA LYS A 139 17.00 12.53 -6.49
C LYS A 139 18.19 12.40 -5.54
N ARG A 140 17.98 12.36 -4.22
CA ARG A 140 19.06 12.07 -3.25
C ARG A 140 19.44 10.58 -3.25
N GLY A 141 18.50 9.70 -3.59
CA GLY A 141 18.72 8.25 -3.64
C GLY A 141 19.11 7.69 -5.02
N ASN A 142 19.00 8.49 -6.09
CA ASN A 142 19.35 8.11 -7.47
C ASN A 142 19.87 9.34 -8.23
N GLY A 143 20.89 9.18 -9.07
CA GLY A 143 21.51 10.29 -9.81
C GLY A 143 22.81 10.76 -9.18
N ILE A 144 23.29 11.97 -9.50
CA ILE A 144 24.67 12.40 -9.22
C ILE A 144 25.08 12.29 -7.75
N ASN A 145 24.10 12.49 -6.86
CA ASN A 145 24.28 12.53 -5.42
C ASN A 145 24.29 11.13 -4.78
N HIS A 146 24.03 10.07 -5.56
CA HIS A 146 24.07 8.70 -5.05
C HIS A 146 25.53 8.23 -4.90
N PHE A 147 25.86 7.54 -3.80
CA PHE A 147 27.25 7.15 -3.50
C PHE A 147 27.91 6.25 -4.59
N ASN A 148 27.09 5.54 -5.35
CA ASN A 148 27.52 4.71 -6.49
C ASN A 148 27.32 5.38 -7.86
N TYR A 149 26.98 6.67 -7.91
CA TYR A 149 26.87 7.36 -9.20
C TYR A 149 28.20 7.36 -9.95
N GLY A 150 28.15 7.05 -11.25
CA GLY A 150 29.34 6.94 -12.11
C GLY A 150 30.22 5.70 -11.85
N LYS A 151 30.04 4.98 -10.73
CA LYS A 151 30.83 3.78 -10.41
C LYS A 151 30.33 2.59 -11.22
N LYS A 152 31.23 1.94 -11.97
CA LYS A 152 30.94 0.67 -12.66
C LYS A 152 31.12 -0.48 -11.66
N ALA A 153 30.11 -1.35 -11.57
CA ALA A 153 30.24 -2.59 -10.82
C ALA A 153 31.41 -3.43 -11.35
N SER A 154 32.16 -4.07 -10.43
CA SER A 154 33.29 -4.93 -10.79
C SER A 154 32.85 -6.11 -11.67
N ALA A 155 33.78 -6.69 -12.43
CA ALA A 155 33.51 -7.86 -13.27
C ALA A 155 32.96 -9.04 -12.44
N GLU A 156 33.54 -9.27 -11.25
CA GLU A 156 33.07 -10.28 -10.30
C GLU A 156 31.63 -10.01 -9.84
N THR A 157 31.31 -8.76 -9.51
CA THR A 157 29.95 -8.38 -9.08
C THR A 157 28.95 -8.58 -10.21
N LYS A 158 29.31 -8.21 -11.44
CA LYS A 158 28.50 -8.46 -12.64
C LYS A 158 28.28 -9.94 -12.88
N ALA A 159 29.30 -10.77 -12.68
CA ALA A 159 29.19 -12.23 -12.80
C ALA A 159 28.23 -12.80 -11.74
N LYS A 160 28.39 -12.44 -10.46
CA LYS A 160 27.48 -12.88 -9.37
C LYS A 160 26.02 -12.48 -9.62
N MET A 161 25.79 -11.24 -10.09
CA MET A 161 24.46 -10.79 -10.47
C MET A 161 23.90 -11.56 -11.68
N SER A 162 24.72 -11.85 -12.68
CA SER A 162 24.32 -12.62 -13.87
C SER A 162 23.90 -14.05 -13.50
N VAL A 163 24.68 -14.73 -12.66
CA VAL A 163 24.36 -16.08 -12.17
C VAL A 163 23.03 -16.07 -11.41
N LYS A 164 22.85 -15.13 -10.46
CA LYS A 164 21.58 -15.01 -9.72
C LYS A 164 20.38 -14.70 -10.62
N LYS A 165 20.54 -13.88 -11.67
CA LYS A 165 19.47 -13.58 -12.64
C LYS A 165 19.09 -14.80 -13.49
N ARG A 166 20.03 -15.68 -13.79
CA ARG A 166 19.78 -16.91 -14.58
C ARG A 166 19.18 -18.01 -13.71
N ASN A 167 19.61 -18.13 -12.46
CA ASN A 167 19.20 -19.17 -11.51
C ASN A 167 17.97 -18.76 -10.69
N ILE A 168 16.97 -18.14 -11.32
CA ILE A 168 15.68 -17.92 -10.64
C ILE A 168 14.92 -19.24 -10.52
N SER A 169 14.22 -19.42 -9.39
CA SER A 169 13.38 -20.60 -9.19
C SER A 169 12.30 -20.69 -10.28
N GLU A 170 11.88 -21.91 -10.60
CA GLU A 170 10.83 -22.12 -11.59
C GLU A 170 9.50 -21.47 -11.16
N GLN A 171 9.18 -21.50 -9.87
CA GLN A 171 8.01 -20.83 -9.31
C GLN A 171 8.06 -19.31 -9.54
N THR A 172 9.22 -18.68 -9.33
CA THR A 172 9.42 -17.25 -9.61
C THR A 172 9.31 -16.96 -11.11
N ARG A 173 9.88 -17.82 -11.96
CA ARG A 173 9.80 -17.69 -13.42
C ARG A 173 8.34 -17.74 -13.91
N ARG A 174 7.55 -18.68 -13.38
CA ARG A 174 6.10 -18.80 -13.68
C ARG A 174 5.34 -17.53 -13.30
N LYS A 175 5.52 -17.01 -12.07
CA LYS A 175 4.87 -15.76 -11.61
C LYS A 175 5.22 -14.55 -12.49
N LEU A 176 6.49 -14.41 -12.89
CA LEU A 176 6.92 -13.33 -13.79
C LEU A 176 6.29 -13.45 -15.18
N SER A 177 6.21 -14.67 -15.73
CA SER A 177 5.56 -14.94 -17.02
C SER A 177 4.06 -14.60 -16.98
N GLU A 178 3.34 -15.06 -15.95
CA GLU A 178 1.91 -14.77 -15.76
C GLU A 178 1.65 -13.27 -15.64
N ALA A 179 2.48 -12.54 -14.87
CA ALA A 179 2.38 -11.09 -14.75
C ALA A 179 2.62 -10.38 -16.09
N GLY A 180 3.56 -10.89 -16.90
CA GLY A 180 3.84 -10.37 -18.24
C GLY A 180 2.67 -10.57 -19.21
N LYS A 181 2.05 -11.76 -19.22
CA LYS A 181 0.90 -12.06 -20.07
C LYS A 181 -0.32 -11.18 -19.77
N LYS A 182 -0.48 -10.74 -18.51
CA LYS A 182 -1.57 -9.85 -18.09
C LYS A 182 -1.39 -8.39 -18.52
N LYS A 183 -0.20 -8.00 -18.99
CA LYS A 183 0.03 -6.63 -19.49
C LYS A 183 -0.52 -6.49 -20.90
N ILE A 184 -1.74 -5.97 -21.00
CA ILE A 184 -2.33 -5.52 -22.26
C ILE A 184 -2.01 -4.04 -22.42
N PHE A 185 -1.21 -3.69 -23.43
CA PHE A 185 -0.92 -2.30 -23.75
C PHE A 185 -2.08 -1.65 -24.49
N SER A 186 -2.40 -0.39 -24.15
CA SER A 186 -3.38 0.41 -24.89
C SER A 186 -2.95 0.60 -26.35
N TYR A 187 -3.92 0.86 -27.23
CA TYR A 187 -3.65 1.11 -28.64
C TYR A 187 -2.62 2.23 -28.84
N GLU A 188 -2.77 3.35 -28.12
CA GLU A 188 -1.83 4.47 -28.19
C GLU A 188 -0.40 4.08 -27.78
N THR A 189 -0.27 3.28 -26.73
CA THR A 189 1.04 2.80 -26.27
C THR A 189 1.68 1.89 -27.30
N ARG A 190 0.89 0.98 -27.91
CA ARG A 190 1.35 0.10 -29.00
C ARG A 190 1.79 0.91 -30.23
N LYS A 191 1.04 1.96 -30.58
CA LYS A 191 1.37 2.86 -31.71
C LYS A 191 2.70 3.57 -31.47
N LYS A 192 2.90 4.18 -30.28
CA LYS A 192 4.18 4.85 -29.91
C LYS A 192 5.38 3.89 -29.93
N MET A 193 5.20 2.66 -29.42
CA MET A 193 6.26 1.65 -29.48
C MET A 193 6.58 1.24 -30.92
N SER A 194 5.57 1.08 -31.77
CA SER A 194 5.77 0.76 -33.20
C SER A 194 6.51 1.87 -33.93
N GLU A 195 6.08 3.12 -33.76
CA GLU A 195 6.67 4.30 -34.41
C GLU A 195 8.12 4.56 -33.99
N SER A 196 8.49 4.24 -32.75
CA SER A 196 9.87 4.36 -32.26
C SER A 196 10.81 3.28 -32.80
N HIS A 197 10.28 2.14 -33.25
CA HIS A 197 11.08 1.03 -33.80
C HIS A 197 11.02 0.92 -35.33
N ARG A 198 10.42 1.90 -36.01
CA ARG A 198 10.25 1.92 -37.47
C ARG A 198 11.36 2.72 -38.16
N GLY A 199 11.83 2.20 -39.30
CA GLY A 199 12.79 2.90 -40.16
C GLY A 199 14.11 3.19 -39.44
N SER A 200 14.72 4.33 -39.74
CA SER A 200 16.02 4.77 -39.21
C SER A 200 16.09 4.94 -37.70
N LYS A 201 14.95 4.96 -37.00
CA LYS A 201 14.91 4.97 -35.53
C LYS A 201 15.29 3.62 -34.93
N ASN A 202 15.15 2.54 -35.70
CA ASN A 202 15.58 1.21 -35.27
C ASN A 202 17.11 1.11 -35.30
N TYR A 203 17.72 0.66 -34.20
CA TYR A 203 19.16 0.47 -34.09
C TYR A 203 19.75 -0.47 -35.16
N ASN A 204 18.93 -1.39 -35.69
CA ASN A 204 19.31 -2.35 -36.72
C ASN A 204 18.90 -1.90 -38.13
N TYR A 205 18.39 -0.68 -38.32
CA TYR A 205 18.03 -0.18 -39.65
C TYR A 205 19.26 -0.15 -40.56
N GLY A 206 19.14 -0.76 -41.75
CA GLY A 206 20.24 -0.89 -42.72
C GLY A 206 21.34 -1.88 -42.33
N LYS A 207 21.30 -2.50 -41.15
CA LYS A 207 22.29 -3.52 -40.73
C LYS A 207 21.85 -4.91 -41.19
N ARG A 208 22.70 -5.61 -41.94
CA ARG A 208 22.47 -7.01 -42.32
C ARG A 208 22.91 -7.92 -41.17
N CYS A 209 22.03 -8.81 -40.73
CA CYS A 209 22.37 -9.86 -39.77
C CYS A 209 23.44 -10.79 -40.39
N SER A 210 24.49 -11.11 -39.64
CA SER A 210 25.56 -12.01 -40.10
C SER A 210 25.03 -13.42 -40.30
N ASP A 211 25.61 -14.15 -41.25
CA ASP A 211 25.14 -15.50 -41.58
C ASP A 211 25.36 -16.49 -40.41
N GLU A 212 26.43 -16.32 -39.63
CA GLU A 212 26.65 -17.05 -38.38
C GLU A 212 25.51 -16.83 -37.36
N THR A 213 25.05 -15.59 -37.22
CA THR A 213 23.95 -15.26 -36.30
C THR A 213 22.63 -15.84 -36.80
N LYS A 214 22.39 -15.82 -38.12
CA LYS A 214 21.20 -16.46 -38.72
C LYS A 214 21.19 -17.96 -38.48
N GLN A 215 22.35 -18.62 -38.61
CA GLN A 215 22.47 -20.05 -38.36
C GLN A 215 22.15 -20.39 -36.90
N LYS A 216 22.73 -19.65 -35.93
CA LYS A 216 22.42 -19.83 -34.50
C LYS A 216 20.93 -19.63 -34.20
N LEU A 217 20.29 -18.63 -34.80
CA LEU A 217 18.85 -18.39 -34.63
C LEU A 217 18.00 -19.52 -35.24
N ARG A 218 18.43 -20.09 -36.37
CA ARG A 218 17.78 -21.24 -37.01
C ARG A 218 17.82 -22.46 -36.09
N GLU A 219 19.00 -22.78 -35.54
CA GLU A 219 19.19 -23.91 -34.61
C GLU A 219 18.34 -23.77 -33.34
N ILE A 220 18.24 -22.56 -32.76
CA ILE A 220 17.43 -22.29 -31.56
C ILE A 220 15.92 -22.46 -31.79
N ASN A 221 15.46 -22.29 -33.02
CA ASN A 221 14.04 -22.31 -33.37
C ASN A 221 13.58 -23.65 -33.95
N ILE A 222 14.51 -24.54 -34.31
CA ILE A 222 14.17 -25.92 -34.67
C ILE A 222 13.55 -26.60 -33.44
N GLY A 223 12.29 -27.02 -33.55
CA GLY A 223 11.56 -27.75 -32.50
C GLY A 223 10.64 -26.89 -31.61
N LYS A 224 10.62 -25.57 -31.75
CA LYS A 224 9.61 -24.73 -31.07
C LYS A 224 8.31 -24.72 -31.89
N LYS A 225 7.29 -25.44 -31.43
CA LYS A 225 5.92 -25.29 -31.96
C LYS A 225 5.38 -23.92 -31.54
N HIS A 226 4.89 -23.16 -32.52
CA HIS A 226 4.16 -21.91 -32.31
C HIS A 226 2.78 -22.17 -31.70
#